data_AF-A0A954K4H7-F1
#
_entry.id   AF-A0A954K4H7-F1
#
_cell.length_a   1.000
_cell.length_b   1.000
_cell.length_c   1.000
_cell.angle_alpha   90.00
_cell.angle_beta   90.00
_cell.angle_gamma   90.00
#
_symmetry.space_group_name_H-M   'P 1'
#
loop_
_entity.id
_entity.type
_entity.pdbx_description
1 polymer ?
#
loop_
_entity_poly.entity_id
_entity_poly.type
_entity_poly.pdbx_seq_one_letter_code
_entity_poly.pdbx_strand_id
1 'polypeptide(L)'
;SQPFVIDNTNPTRQKRRKYILAAKKAGFSLSGFYFQSQIEACLNRNAERKTPEQVPEVAIFSIAKQLELPSYEEGFDHIFYVSLAEREFQVEEWNDEL
;
A
#
# COMPACT_ATOMS: atom_id res chain seq x y z
N SER A 1 -1.71 -23.28 6.42
CA SER A 1 -1.57 -21.90 6.95
C SER A 1 -2.89 -21.17 6.77
N GLN A 2 -3.23 -20.22 7.63
CA GLN A 2 -4.40 -19.36 7.44
C GLN A 2 -3.97 -18.07 6.72
N PRO A 3 -4.65 -17.66 5.63
CA PRO A 3 -4.35 -16.38 4.98
C PRO A 3 -4.68 -15.20 5.89
N PHE A 4 -3.90 -14.13 5.79
CA PHE A 4 -4.11 -12.89 6.54
C PHE A 4 -3.63 -11.68 5.75
N VAL A 5 -4.08 -10.49 6.16
CA VAL A 5 -3.74 -9.21 5.55
C VAL A 5 -3.04 -8.33 6.58
N ILE A 6 -2.03 -7.60 6.14
CA ILE A 6 -1.37 -6.55 6.93
C ILE A 6 -1.90 -5.21 6.40
N ASP A 7 -2.98 -4.74 7.01
CA ASP A 7 -3.59 -3.46 6.65
C ASP A 7 -2.92 -2.32 7.41
N ASN A 8 -1.82 -1.82 6.84
CA ASN A 8 -1.09 -0.67 7.34
C ASN A 8 -0.42 0.04 6.17
N THR A 9 -0.17 1.34 6.31
CA THR A 9 0.35 2.19 5.24
C THR A 9 1.69 1.73 4.68
N ASN A 10 2.56 1.17 5.52
CA ASN A 10 3.85 0.56 5.14
C ASN A 10 4.62 1.29 3.99
N PRO A 11 4.84 2.62 4.10
CA PRO A 11 5.28 3.43 2.96
C PRO A 11 6.68 3.07 2.47
N THR A 12 7.56 2.56 3.33
CA THR A 12 8.96 2.26 2.98
C THR A 12 9.24 0.76 2.92
N ARG A 13 10.21 0.37 2.09
CA ARG A 13 10.79 -0.98 2.02
C ARG A 13 11.23 -1.46 3.39
N GLN A 14 11.85 -0.59 4.19
CA GLN A 14 12.27 -0.92 5.56
C GLN A 14 11.09 -1.30 6.46
N LYS A 15 9.96 -0.60 6.38
CA LYS A 15 8.75 -0.92 7.15
C LYS A 15 8.12 -2.25 6.69
N ARG A 16 8.14 -2.54 5.39
CA ARG A 16 7.65 -3.80 4.82
C ARG A 16 8.53 -5.00 5.18
N ARG A 17 9.86 -4.81 5.24
CA ARG A 17 10.86 -5.87 5.46
C ARG A 17 10.55 -6.81 6.62
N LYS A 18 10.14 -6.30 7.78
CA LYS A 18 9.88 -7.15 8.97
C LYS A 18 8.77 -8.18 8.73
N TYR A 19 7.74 -7.79 7.98
CA TYR A 19 6.61 -8.66 7.65
C TYR A 19 7.02 -9.67 6.59
N ILE A 20 7.72 -9.21 5.56
CA ILE A 20 8.17 -10.06 4.46
C ILE A 20 9.07 -11.18 4.99
N LEU A 21 10.07 -10.84 5.82
CA LEU A 21 10.97 -11.83 6.39
C LEU A 21 10.24 -12.85 7.27
N ALA A 22 9.28 -12.41 8.10
CA ALA A 22 8.50 -13.29 8.95
C ALA A 22 7.62 -14.24 8.13
N ALA A 23 6.93 -13.73 7.11
CA ALA A 23 6.08 -14.51 6.22
C ALA A 23 6.89 -15.54 5.40
N LYS A 24 8.03 -15.14 4.82
CA LYS A 24 8.90 -16.05 4.07
C LYS A 24 9.48 -17.15 4.96
N LYS A 25 9.93 -16.81 6.18
CA LYS A 25 10.42 -17.81 7.16
C LYS A 25 9.34 -18.84 7.52
N ALA A 26 8.08 -18.43 7.52
CA ALA A 26 6.94 -19.30 7.79
C ALA A 26 6.39 -20.01 6.53
N GLY A 27 7.00 -19.84 5.36
CA GLY A 27 6.63 -20.53 4.12
C GLY A 27 5.36 -20.00 3.44
N PHE A 28 4.98 -18.74 3.69
CA PHE A 28 3.87 -18.11 2.97
C PHE A 28 4.31 -17.62 1.59
N SER A 29 3.34 -17.57 0.67
CA SER A 29 3.41 -16.73 -0.53
C SER A 29 2.95 -15.31 -0.19
N LEU A 30 3.58 -14.31 -0.79
CA LEU A 30 3.39 -12.89 -0.49
C LEU A 30 2.89 -12.15 -1.73
N SER A 31 1.73 -11.50 -1.58
CA SER A 31 1.19 -10.54 -2.55
C SER A 31 1.29 -9.12 -2.00
N GLY A 32 1.91 -8.22 -2.74
CA GLY A 32 1.94 -6.78 -2.45
C GLY A 32 0.86 -6.04 -3.23
N PHE A 33 0.10 -5.16 -2.57
CA PHE A 33 -0.89 -4.29 -3.22
C PHE A 33 -0.44 -2.84 -3.06
N TYR A 34 0.02 -2.23 -4.16
CA TYR A 34 0.39 -0.83 -4.19
C TYR A 34 -0.81 0.00 -4.63
N PHE A 35 -1.32 0.82 -3.72
CA PHE A 35 -2.40 1.75 -4.02
C PHE A 35 -1.86 3.03 -4.65
N GLN A 36 -2.37 3.36 -5.83
CA GLN A 36 -2.17 4.66 -6.47
C GLN A 36 -2.64 5.76 -5.52
N SER A 37 -1.66 6.41 -4.88
CA SER A 37 -1.90 7.36 -3.81
C SER A 37 -1.73 8.79 -4.32
N GLN A 38 -2.57 9.19 -5.28
CA GLN A 38 -2.62 10.59 -5.71
C GLN A 38 -3.01 11.49 -4.54
N ILE A 39 -2.11 12.41 -4.17
CA ILE A 39 -2.25 13.21 -2.95
C ILE A 39 -3.58 13.96 -2.92
N GLU A 40 -3.95 14.61 -4.02
CA GLU A 40 -5.20 15.37 -4.13
C GLU A 40 -6.43 14.48 -3.92
N ALA A 41 -6.49 13.30 -4.55
CA ALA A 41 -7.56 12.34 -4.33
C ALA A 41 -7.61 11.83 -2.88
N CYS A 42 -6.45 11.65 -2.23
CA CYS A 42 -6.38 11.28 -0.81
C CYS A 42 -6.92 12.39 0.11
N LEU A 43 -6.58 13.65 -0.17
CA LEU A 43 -7.08 14.81 0.58
C LEU A 43 -8.60 14.96 0.42
N ASN A 44 -9.11 14.87 -0.80
CA ASN A 44 -10.55 14.97 -1.08
C ASN A 44 -11.33 13.88 -0.34
N ARG A 45 -10.90 12.62 -0.45
CA ARG A 45 -11.52 11.50 0.30
C ARG A 45 -11.42 11.68 1.81
N ASN A 46 -10.33 12.26 2.30
CA ASN A 46 -10.15 12.51 3.73
C ASN A 46 -11.12 13.59 4.22
N ALA A 47 -11.36 14.65 3.44
CA ALA A 47 -12.31 15.71 3.78
C ALA A 47 -13.77 15.21 3.84
N GLU A 48 -14.12 14.18 3.08
CA GLU A 48 -15.45 13.54 3.10
C GLU A 48 -15.71 12.67 4.35
N ARG A 49 -14.66 12.34 5.12
CA ARG A 49 -14.81 11.55 6.35
C ARG A 49 -15.44 12.36 7.48
N LYS A 50 -16.08 11.68 8.43
CA LYS A 50 -16.52 12.31 9.70
C LYS A 50 -15.31 12.88 10.42
N THR A 51 -15.44 14.05 11.05
CA THR A 51 -14.34 14.74 11.75
C THR A 51 -13.44 13.84 12.63
N PRO A 52 -13.95 12.90 13.46
CA PRO A 52 -13.06 12.03 14.24
C PRO A 52 -12.24 11.02 13.42
N GLU A 53 -12.60 10.78 12.16
CA GLU A 53 -11.93 9.87 11.22
C GLU A 53 -11.01 10.61 10.24
N GLN A 54 -11.03 11.95 10.25
CA GLN A 54 -10.17 12.77 9.38
C GLN A 54 -8.72 12.71 9.85
N VAL A 55 -7.82 12.42 8.92
CA VAL A 55 -6.38 12.42 9.15
C VAL A 55 -5.85 13.84 8.95
N PRO A 56 -4.95 14.35 9.82
CA PRO A 56 -4.31 15.64 9.59
C PRO A 56 -3.59 15.68 8.24
N GLU A 57 -3.76 16.75 7.46
CA GLU A 57 -3.14 16.86 6.13
C GLU A 57 -1.62 16.68 6.17
N VAL A 58 -0.96 17.23 7.21
CA VAL A 58 0.48 17.07 7.42
C VAL A 58 0.92 15.60 7.50
N ALA A 59 0.07 14.71 8.04
CA ALA A 59 0.35 13.28 8.10
C ALA A 59 0.22 12.64 6.72
N ILE A 60 -0.78 13.05 5.92
CA ILE A 60 -0.96 12.59 4.53
C ILE A 60 0.27 12.97 3.69
N PHE A 61 0.70 14.22 3.75
CA PHE A 61 1.89 14.68 3.04
C PHE A 61 3.17 13.98 3.51
N SER A 62 3.33 13.76 4.82
CA SER A 62 4.49 13.08 5.39
C SER A 62 4.60 11.63 4.91
N ILE A 63 3.47 10.91 4.86
CA ILE A 63 3.43 9.54 4.34
C ILE A 63 3.69 9.50 2.84
N ALA A 64 3.07 10.40 2.06
CA ALA A 64 3.27 10.44 0.61
C ALA A 64 4.75 10.66 0.24
N LYS A 65 5.47 11.49 1.00
CA LYS A 65 6.91 11.72 0.82
C LYS A 65 7.80 10.51 1.15
N GLN A 66 7.33 9.62 2.02
CA GLN A 66 8.05 8.41 2.41
C GLN A 66 7.75 7.22 1.49
N LEU A 67 6.79 7.34 0.57
CA LEU A 67 6.30 6.22 -0.21
C LEU A 67 7.37 5.75 -1.20
N GLU A 68 7.85 4.52 -0.99
CA GLU A 68 8.77 3.82 -1.87
C GLU A 68 7.99 2.72 -2.62
N LEU A 69 8.11 2.71 -3.95
CA LEU A 69 7.51 1.68 -4.80
C LEU A 69 7.96 0.28 -4.34
N PRO A 70 7.03 -0.71 -4.33
CA PRO A 70 7.41 -2.07 -4.05
C PRO A 70 8.32 -2.62 -5.17
N SER A 71 9.14 -3.61 -4.84
CA SER A 71 9.86 -4.39 -5.86
C SER A 71 9.92 -5.87 -5.49
N TYR A 72 10.05 -6.72 -6.49
CA TYR A 72 10.23 -8.17 -6.29
C TYR A 72 11.49 -8.50 -5.46
N GLU A 73 12.51 -7.64 -5.50
CA GLU A 73 13.72 -7.77 -4.67
C GLU A 73 13.45 -7.74 -3.16
N GLU A 74 12.34 -7.14 -2.72
CA GLU A 74 11.94 -7.19 -1.31
C GLU A 74 11.53 -8.60 -0.89
N GLY A 75 11.10 -9.43 -1.84
CA GLY A 75 10.75 -10.83 -1.65
C GLY A 75 9.28 -11.17 -1.86
N PHE A 76 8.50 -10.31 -2.51
CA PHE A 76 7.13 -10.59 -2.96
C PHE A 76 7.12 -11.66 -4.07
N ASP A 77 6.08 -12.48 -4.09
CA ASP A 77 5.82 -13.43 -5.18
C ASP A 77 4.92 -12.81 -6.27
N HIS A 78 4.02 -11.92 -5.85
CA HIS A 78 3.18 -11.12 -6.75
C HIS A 78 3.12 -9.68 -6.26
N ILE A 79 3.09 -8.73 -7.18
CA ILE A 79 2.81 -7.32 -6.89
C ILE A 79 1.64 -6.91 -7.79
N PHE A 80 0.72 -6.14 -7.22
CA PHE A 80 -0.43 -5.59 -7.91
C PHE A 80 -0.45 -4.07 -7.77
N TYR A 81 -0.77 -3.40 -8.87
CA TYR A 81 -1.10 -1.99 -8.88
C TYR A 81 -2.61 -1.82 -8.69
N VAL A 82 -3.00 -1.01 -7.71
CA VAL A 82 -4.41 -0.76 -7.36
C VAL A 82 -4.75 0.70 -7.59
N SER A 83 -5.68 0.97 -8.49
CA SER A 83 -6.24 2.31 -8.68
C SER A 83 -7.70 2.36 -8.25
N LEU A 84 -8.25 3.57 -8.07
CA LEU A 84 -9.65 3.77 -7.74
C LEU A 84 -10.31 4.59 -8.87
N ALA A 85 -11.27 3.98 -9.56
CA ALA A 85 -12.08 4.61 -10.60
C ALA A 85 -13.55 4.37 -10.28
N GLU A 86 -14.40 5.39 -10.37
CA GLU A 86 -15.86 5.28 -10.14
C GLU A 86 -16.28 4.61 -8.82
N ARG A 87 -15.45 4.77 -7.76
CA ARG A 87 -15.58 4.12 -6.44
C ARG A 87 -15.32 2.61 -6.42
N GLU A 88 -14.75 2.06 -7.49
CA GLU A 88 -14.32 0.67 -7.58
C GLU A 88 -12.81 0.58 -7.67
N PHE A 89 -12.26 -0.45 -7.01
CA PHE A 89 -10.84 -0.76 -7.12
C PHE A 89 -10.57 -1.52 -8.41
N GLN A 90 -9.67 -0.98 -9.22
CA GLN A 90 -9.09 -1.68 -10.37
C GLN A 90 -7.75 -2.25 -9.96
N VAL A 91 -7.57 -3.56 -10.17
CA VAL A 91 -6.37 -4.30 -9.76
C VAL A 91 -5.69 -4.84 -11.00
N GLU A 92 -4.45 -4.41 -11.21
CA GLU A 92 -3.62 -4.78 -12.35
C GLU A 92 -2.35 -5.47 -11.88
N GLU A 93 -1.79 -6.38 -12.68
CA GLU A 93 -0.46 -6.93 -12.40
C GLU A 93 0.58 -5.82 -12.47
N TRP A 94 1.57 -5.90 -11.58
CA TRP A 94 2.64 -4.91 -11.51
C TRP A 94 3.46 -4.90 -12.80
N ASN A 95 3.55 -3.72 -13.41
CA ASN A 95 4.45 -3.45 -14.52
C ASN A 95 5.54 -2.49 -14.04
N ASP A 96 6.80 -2.94 -14.07
CA ASP A 96 7.98 -2.14 -13.68
C ASP A 96 8.25 -0.95 -14.63
N GLU A 97 7.51 -0.84 -15.74
CA GLU A 97 7.68 0.21 -16.76
C GLU A 97 6.78 1.46 -16.56
N LEU A 98 6.06 1.57 -15.44
CA LEU A 98 5.23 2.74 -15.10
C LEU A 98 5.99 3.86 -14.37
#